data_AF-W2RKT9-F1
#
_entry.id   AF-W2RKT9-F1
#
_cell.length_a   1.000
_cell.length_b   1.000
_cell.length_c   1.000
_cell.angle_alpha   90.00
_cell.angle_beta   90.00
_cell.angle_gamma   90.00
#
_symmetry.space_group_name_H-M   'P 1'
#
loop_
_entity.id
_entity.type
_entity.pdbx_description
1 polymer ?
#
loop_
_entity_poly.entity_id
_entity_poly.type
_entity_poly.pdbx_seq_one_letter_code
_entity_poly.pdbx_strand_id
1 'polypeptide(L)'
;MAKQQLRREVINVYKELLEMGKSYPLGFDYFRPRLHKAFMSQAHLDKEDDIRKGIERAEYVKKEIEALYYLKKYRALKQAYS
;
A
#
# COMPACT_ATOMS: atom_id res chain seq x y z
N MET A 1 6.50 -23.01 9.95
CA MET A 1 6.40 -21.80 10.79
C MET A 1 6.56 -20.53 9.97
N ALA A 2 7.71 -20.30 9.30
CA ALA A 2 8.02 -19.08 8.56
C ALA A 2 7.03 -18.72 7.42
N LYS A 3 6.68 -19.67 6.52
CA LYS A 3 5.69 -19.41 5.44
C LYS A 3 4.32 -18.93 5.95
N GLN A 4 3.87 -19.42 7.12
CA GLN A 4 2.59 -19.00 7.71
C GLN A 4 2.66 -17.59 8.31
N GLN A 5 3.82 -17.22 8.85
CA GLN A 5 4.09 -15.87 9.32
C GLN A 5 4.13 -14.88 8.16
N LEU A 6 4.88 -15.18 7.09
CA LEU A 6 4.93 -14.34 5.89
C LEU A 6 3.54 -14.13 5.26
N ARG A 7 2.71 -15.18 5.22
CA ARG A 7 1.32 -15.05 4.74
C ARG A 7 0.51 -14.05 5.58
N ARG A 8 0.68 -14.05 6.91
CA ARG A 8 -0.01 -13.09 7.79
C ARG A 8 0.49 -11.66 7.55
N GLU A 9 1.80 -11.49 7.40
CA GLU A 9 2.41 -10.19 7.08
C GLU A 9 1.88 -9.62 5.76
N VAL A 10 1.85 -10.43 4.69
CA VAL A 10 1.26 -10.03 3.39
C VAL A 10 -0.20 -9.60 3.54
N ILE A 11 -1.01 -10.36 4.29
CA ILE A 11 -2.42 -10.03 4.51
C ILE A 11 -2.57 -8.71 5.28
N ASN A 12 -1.72 -8.47 6.28
CA ASN A 12 -1.76 -7.24 7.07
C ASN A 12 -1.42 -6.03 6.21
N VAL A 13 -0.31 -6.06 5.48
CA VAL A 13 0.09 -4.97 4.59
C VAL A 13 -0.96 -4.70 3.50
N TYR A 14 -1.58 -5.74 2.95
CA TYR A 14 -2.67 -5.57 1.99
C TYR A 14 -3.87 -4.82 2.59
N LYS A 15 -4.27 -5.16 3.82
CA LYS A 15 -5.38 -4.48 4.53
C LYS A 15 -5.04 -3.05 4.89
N GLU A 16 -3.82 -2.78 5.34
CA GLU A 16 -3.36 -1.43 5.64
C GLU A 16 -3.37 -0.54 4.40
N LEU A 17 -2.84 -1.04 3.28
CA LEU A 17 -2.87 -0.32 2.00
C LEU A 17 -4.30 -0.07 1.52
N LEU A 18 -5.24 -1.02 1.71
CA LEU A 18 -6.65 -0.78 1.41
C LEU A 18 -7.25 0.35 2.25
N GLU A 19 -6.94 0.38 3.55
CA GLU A 19 -7.45 1.43 4.44
C GLU A 19 -6.93 2.80 4.03
N MET A 20 -5.61 2.91 3.77
CA MET A 20 -4.99 4.15 3.31
C MET A 20 -5.50 4.58 1.94
N GLY A 21 -5.78 3.61 1.08
CA GLY A 21 -6.36 3.81 -0.26
C GLY A 21 -7.72 4.52 -0.26
N LYS A 22 -8.47 4.52 0.85
CA LYS A 22 -9.73 5.28 0.96
C LYS A 22 -9.53 6.79 0.80
N SER A 23 -8.37 7.29 1.21
CA SER A 23 -8.01 8.72 1.10
C SER A 23 -7.27 9.06 -0.20
N TYR A 24 -7.13 8.09 -1.11
CA TYR A 24 -6.36 8.26 -2.33
C TYR A 24 -6.97 9.35 -3.23
N PRO A 25 -6.17 10.24 -3.86
CA PRO A 25 -6.68 11.38 -4.63
C PRO A 25 -7.65 11.03 -5.77
N LEU A 26 -7.46 9.86 -6.40
CA LEU A 26 -8.32 9.38 -7.49
C LEU A 26 -9.50 8.53 -7.02
N GLY A 27 -9.71 8.42 -5.71
CA GLY A 27 -10.79 7.64 -5.09
C GLY A 27 -10.47 6.17 -4.87
N PHE A 28 -11.25 5.55 -3.99
CA PHE A 28 -11.06 4.16 -3.58
C PHE A 28 -11.35 3.16 -4.71
N ASP A 29 -12.36 3.43 -5.54
CA ASP A 29 -12.72 2.57 -6.68
C ASP A 29 -11.63 2.52 -7.75
N TYR A 30 -10.82 3.57 -7.86
CA TYR A 30 -9.62 3.56 -8.70
C TYR A 30 -8.48 2.75 -8.06
N PHE A 31 -8.28 2.92 -6.76
CA PHE A 31 -7.14 2.35 -6.04
C PHE A 31 -7.28 0.85 -5.80
N ARG A 32 -8.43 0.41 -5.28
CA ARG A 32 -8.70 -0.98 -4.87
C ARG A 32 -8.40 -2.03 -5.96
N PRO A 33 -8.91 -1.92 -7.20
CA PRO A 33 -8.64 -2.93 -8.22
C PRO A 33 -7.17 -2.97 -8.64
N ARG A 34 -6.47 -1.83 -8.59
CA ARG A 34 -5.03 -1.75 -8.90
C ARG A 34 -4.18 -2.41 -7.84
N LEU A 35 -4.48 -2.15 -6.56
CA LEU A 35 -3.84 -2.82 -5.45
C LEU A 35 -4.05 -4.34 -5.55
N HIS A 36 -5.30 -4.77 -5.74
CA HIS A 36 -5.62 -6.18 -5.88
C HIS A 36 -4.85 -6.84 -7.04
N LYS A 37 -4.84 -6.20 -8.22
CA LYS A 37 -4.09 -6.69 -9.38
C LYS A 37 -2.58 -6.82 -9.10
N ALA A 38 -1.99 -5.86 -8.40
CA ALA A 38 -0.57 -5.90 -8.04
C ALA A 38 -0.25 -7.11 -7.15
N PHE A 39 -1.03 -7.34 -6.09
CA PHE A 39 -0.87 -8.50 -5.20
C PHE A 39 -1.13 -9.82 -5.93
N MET A 40 -2.19 -9.91 -6.72
CA MET A 40 -2.52 -11.13 -7.48
C MET A 40 -1.44 -11.49 -8.51
N SER A 41 -0.81 -10.50 -9.14
CA SER A 41 0.29 -10.74 -10.10
C SER A 41 1.49 -11.46 -9.47
N GLN A 42 1.66 -11.36 -8.14
CA GLN A 42 2.75 -11.96 -7.37
C GLN A 42 2.29 -13.18 -6.55
N ALA A 43 1.06 -13.65 -6.73
CA ALA A 43 0.50 -14.75 -5.94
C ALA A 43 1.20 -16.10 -6.18
N HIS A 44 1.97 -16.22 -7.26
CA HIS A 44 2.75 -17.43 -7.62
C HIS A 44 4.12 -17.50 -6.93
N LEU A 45 4.51 -16.49 -6.14
CA LEU A 45 5.79 -16.48 -5.43
C LEU A 45 5.78 -17.49 -4.27
N ASP A 46 6.71 -18.44 -4.31
CA ASP A 46 6.86 -19.48 -3.28
C ASP A 46 8.13 -19.35 -2.43
N LYS A 47 9.16 -18.67 -2.96
CA LYS A 47 10.44 -18.47 -2.25
C LYS A 47 10.28 -17.38 -1.20
N GLU A 48 10.72 -17.67 0.02
CA GLU A 48 10.56 -16.74 1.15
C GLU A 48 11.22 -15.38 0.89
N ASP A 49 12.40 -15.35 0.27
CA ASP A 49 13.12 -14.10 0.00
C ASP A 49 12.40 -13.22 -1.02
N ASP A 50 11.74 -13.82 -2.00
CA ASP A 50 10.94 -13.08 -2.98
C ASP A 50 9.67 -12.50 -2.33
N ILE A 51 9.05 -13.24 -1.41
CA ILE A 51 7.91 -12.75 -0.62
C ILE A 51 8.35 -11.59 0.28
N ARG A 52 9.51 -11.70 0.96
CA ARG A 52 10.05 -10.61 1.80
C ARG A 52 10.32 -9.35 0.99
N LYS A 53 10.93 -9.46 -0.19
CA LYS A 53 11.11 -8.32 -1.12
C LYS A 53 9.77 -7.72 -1.55
N GLY A 54 8.76 -8.56 -1.79
CA GLY A 54 7.40 -8.10 -2.08
C GLY A 54 6.78 -7.29 -0.95
N ILE A 55 6.95 -7.75 0.30
CA ILE A 55 6.51 -7.03 1.51
C ILE A 55 7.25 -5.71 1.65
N GLU A 56 8.58 -5.69 1.50
CA GLU A 56 9.39 -4.47 1.56
C GLU A 56 8.95 -3.43 0.52
N ARG A 57 8.65 -3.87 -0.71
CA ARG A 57 8.11 -3.00 -1.75
C ARG A 57 6.73 -2.44 -1.37
N ALA A 58 5.88 -3.25 -0.75
CA ALA A 58 4.56 -2.81 -0.31
C ALA A 58 4.66 -1.77 0.83
N GLU A 59 5.60 -1.94 1.77
CA GLU A 59 5.93 -0.96 2.81
C GLU A 59 6.49 0.35 2.24
N TYR A 60 7.29 0.27 1.17
CA TYR A 60 7.75 1.47 0.47
C TYR A 60 6.58 2.24 -0.15
N VAL A 61 5.67 1.55 -0.86
CA VAL A 61 4.45 2.16 -1.44
C VAL A 61 3.55 2.78 -0.38
N LYS A 62 3.46 2.15 0.80
CA LYS A 62 2.73 2.69 1.95
C LYS A 62 3.23 4.10 2.33
N LYS A 63 4.55 4.27 2.44
CA LYS A 63 5.18 5.56 2.73
C LYS A 63 4.94 6.61 1.63
N GLU A 64 4.90 6.19 0.36
CA GLU A 64 4.56 7.10 -0.75
C GLU A 64 3.13 7.62 -0.64
N ILE A 65 2.17 6.75 -0.28
CA ILE A 65 0.77 7.14 -0.07
C ILE A 65 0.64 8.08 1.14
N GLU A 66 1.36 7.82 2.24
CA GLU A 66 1.46 8.74 3.38
C GLU A 66 1.99 10.12 2.95
N ALA A 67 3.07 10.14 2.16
CA ALA A 67 3.63 11.40 1.65
C ALA A 67 2.63 12.18 0.78
N LEU A 68 1.86 11.48 -0.06
CA LEU A 68 0.78 12.10 -0.85
C LEU A 68 -0.31 12.71 0.03
N TYR A 69 -0.67 12.03 1.13
CA TYR A 69 -1.61 12.56 2.11
C TYR A 69 -1.08 13.85 2.77
N TYR A 70 0.17 13.85 3.23
CA TYR A 70 0.79 15.05 3.81
C TYR A 70 0.89 16.20 2.81
N LEU A 71 1.24 15.91 1.55
CA LEU A 71 1.32 16.91 0.50
C LEU A 71 -0.05 17.56 0.21
N LYS A 72 -1.11 16.76 0.16
CA LYS A 72 -2.49 17.26 0.02
C LYS A 72 -2.85 18.21 1.17
N LYS A 73 -2.57 17.81 2.42
CA LYS A 73 -2.82 18.64 3.61
C LYS A 73 -2.02 19.94 3.58
N TYR A 74 -0.74 19.86 3.23
CA TYR A 74 0.13 21.03 3.11
C TYR A 74 -0.38 22.03 2.06
N ARG A 75 -0.78 21.54 0.88
CA ARG A 75 -1.35 22.40 -0.18
C ARG A 75 -2.60 23.15 0.28
N ALA A 76 -3.51 22.46 0.98
CA ALA A 76 -4.72 23.07 1.51
C ALA A 76 -4.40 24.15 2.57
N LEU A 77 -3.48 23.87 3.49
CA LEU A 77 -3.02 24.85 4.48
C LEU A 77 -2.39 26.07 3.80
N LYS A 78 -1.46 25.86 2.87
CA LYS A 78 -0.82 26.95 2.13
C LYS A 78 -1.86 27.86 1.46
N GLN A 79 -2.86 27.28 0.81
CA GLN A 79 -3.92 28.05 0.15
C GLN A 79 -4.79 28.87 1.14
N ALA A 80 -5.01 28.36 2.35
CA ALA A 80 -5.84 29.06 3.35
C ALA A 80 -5.12 30.23 4.05
N TYR A 81 -3.79 30.19 4.09
CA TYR A 81 -2.95 31.18 4.79
C TYR A 81 -2.09 32.05 3.86
N SER A 82 -2.21 31.88 2.53
CA SER A 82 -1.59 32.77 1.52
C SER A 82 -2.60 33.78 1.04
#